data_AF-A0A7C1HIV9-F1
#
_entry.id   AF-A0A7C1HIV9-F1
#
_cell.length_a   1.000
_cell.length_b   1.000
_cell.length_c   1.000
_cell.angle_alpha   90.00
_cell.angle_beta   90.00
_cell.angle_gamma   90.00
#
_symmetry.space_group_name_H-M   'P 1'
#
loop_
_entity.id
_entity.type
_entity.pdbx_description
1 polymer ?
#
loop_
_entity_poly.entity_id
_entity_poly.type
_entity_poly.pdbx_seq_one_letter_code
_entity_poly.pdbx_strand_id
1 'polypeptide(L)'
;MKSIKVISIREGQPMFDAPLSALLKECVAGGALQVLSPLEYISYQQIKWWKGVLLPALSKDSGDSIEYWETKLKLAVMPDEFAPKTVAVGNKEYQIIPSITSLSKKNMNQLIEGSVAKCHELGLLWVTLPDSNLKSTIRSV
;
A
#
# COMPACT_ATOMS: atom_id res chain seq x y z
N MET A 1 -2.87 22.03 7.64
CA MET A 1 -2.42 21.91 6.23
C MET A 1 -3.61 22.30 5.36
N LYS A 2 -3.50 23.34 4.51
CA LYS A 2 -4.64 23.85 3.72
C LYS A 2 -4.64 23.13 2.36
N SER A 3 -5.74 22.45 2.03
CA SER A 3 -5.89 21.75 0.74
C SER A 3 -6.74 22.60 -0.21
N ILE A 4 -6.28 22.76 -1.45
CA ILE A 4 -7.01 23.45 -2.52
C ILE A 4 -7.53 22.39 -3.47
N LYS A 5 -8.83 22.41 -3.76
CA LYS A 5 -9.49 21.39 -4.58
C LYS A 5 -9.27 21.69 -6.06
N VAL A 6 -8.76 20.70 -6.80
CA VAL A 6 -8.70 20.74 -8.27
C VAL A 6 -10.10 20.38 -8.81
N ILE A 7 -10.68 21.23 -9.65
CA ILE A 7 -12.02 21.02 -10.22
C ILE A 7 -11.99 20.10 -11.45
N SER A 8 -10.91 20.18 -12.26
CA SER A 8 -10.72 19.32 -13.44
C SER A 8 -9.27 19.38 -13.91
N ILE A 9 -8.86 18.48 -14.80
CA ILE A 9 -7.55 18.51 -15.47
C ILE A 9 -7.82 18.60 -16.98
N ARG A 10 -7.30 19.64 -17.65
CA ARG A 10 -7.37 19.80 -19.11
C ARG A 10 -5.96 19.88 -19.67
N GLU A 11 -5.66 19.08 -20.70
CA GLU A 11 -4.34 19.06 -21.36
C GLU A 11 -3.17 18.86 -20.39
N GLY A 12 -3.38 18.09 -19.32
CA GLY A 12 -2.37 17.84 -18.30
C GLY A 12 -2.19 18.96 -17.27
N GLN A 13 -2.97 20.05 -17.35
CA GLN A 13 -2.93 21.15 -16.39
C GLN A 13 -4.13 21.11 -15.43
N PRO A 14 -3.92 21.29 -14.11
CA PRO A 14 -5.00 21.35 -13.13
C PRO A 14 -5.74 22.68 -13.23
N MET A 15 -7.07 22.61 -13.31
CA MET A 15 -7.98 23.74 -13.22
C MET A 15 -8.48 23.89 -11.80
N PHE A 16 -8.60 25.13 -11.33
CA PHE A 16 -9.09 25.48 -9.99
C PHE A 16 -10.36 26.32 -10.08
N ASP A 17 -11.10 26.41 -8.97
CA ASP A 17 -12.33 27.20 -8.83
C ASP A 17 -12.09 28.71 -8.90
N ALA A 18 -10.88 29.15 -8.57
CA ALA A 18 -10.42 30.52 -8.67
C ALA A 18 -9.07 30.62 -9.40
N PRO A 19 -8.69 31.82 -9.89
CA PRO A 19 -7.35 32.05 -10.46
C PRO A 19 -6.26 31.70 -9.46
N LEU A 20 -5.14 31.13 -9.93
CA LEU A 20 -4.00 30.75 -9.07
C LEU A 20 -3.52 31.91 -8.20
N SER A 21 -3.51 33.14 -8.73
CA SER A 21 -3.11 34.35 -7.98
C SER A 21 -3.99 34.63 -6.77
N ALA A 22 -5.28 34.29 -6.82
CA ALA A 22 -6.20 34.42 -5.69
C ALA A 22 -6.00 33.29 -4.67
N LEU A 23 -5.71 32.08 -5.15
CA LEU A 23 -5.48 30.90 -4.32
C LEU A 23 -4.12 30.95 -3.59
N LEU A 24 -3.11 31.56 -4.21
CA LEU A 24 -1.76 31.71 -3.67
C LEU A 24 -1.57 32.98 -2.84
N LYS A 25 -2.56 33.88 -2.76
CA LYS A 25 -2.47 35.13 -1.95
C LYS A 25 -2.18 34.86 -0.47
N GLU A 26 -2.60 33.70 0.01
CA GLU A 26 -2.39 33.27 1.39
C GLU A 26 -1.14 32.40 1.57
N CYS A 27 -0.45 32.06 0.47
CA CYS A 27 0.80 31.31 0.50
C CYS A 27 1.97 32.27 0.72
N VAL A 28 2.86 31.93 1.65
CA VAL A 28 4.07 32.72 1.92
C VAL A 28 5.05 32.55 0.77
N ALA A 29 5.60 33.65 0.25
CA ALA A 29 6.66 33.61 -0.75
C ALA A 29 7.87 32.80 -0.23
N GLY A 30 8.28 31.77 -0.98
CA GLY A 30 9.31 30.82 -0.56
C GLY A 30 8.78 29.49 0.03
N GLY A 31 7.46 29.33 0.15
CA GLY A 31 6.85 28.04 0.52
C GLY A 31 6.84 27.02 -0.62
N ALA A 32 6.84 25.72 -0.28
CA ALA A 32 6.71 24.63 -1.25
C ALA A 32 5.23 24.29 -1.53
N LEU A 33 4.87 24.16 -2.81
CA LEU A 33 3.57 23.64 -3.24
C LEU A 33 3.68 22.13 -3.44
N GLN A 34 2.95 21.35 -2.64
CA GLN A 34 2.87 19.91 -2.80
C GLN A 34 1.62 19.54 -3.59
N VAL A 35 1.80 19.05 -4.82
CA VAL A 35 0.71 18.47 -5.62
C VAL A 35 0.37 17.10 -5.02
N LEU A 36 -0.80 16.97 -4.40
CA LEU A 36 -1.29 15.70 -3.90
C LEU A 36 -1.82 14.87 -5.09
N SER A 37 -1.11 13.78 -5.42
CA SER A 37 -1.59 12.78 -6.36
C SER A 37 -2.84 12.07 -5.79
N PRO A 38 -3.72 11.50 -6.63
CA PRO A 38 -4.78 10.62 -6.15
C PRO A 38 -4.20 9.55 -5.22
N LEU A 39 -4.92 9.24 -4.12
CA LEU A 39 -4.58 8.10 -3.27
C LEU A 39 -4.64 6.83 -4.12
N GLU A 40 -3.48 6.36 -4.58
CA GLU A 40 -3.37 5.07 -5.26
C GLU A 40 -3.55 3.97 -4.20
N TYR A 41 -4.76 3.42 -4.15
CA TYR A 41 -5.04 2.21 -3.39
C TYR A 41 -4.24 1.03 -3.93
N ILE A 42 -4.05 0.02 -3.08
CA ILE A 42 -3.40 -1.23 -3.47
C ILE A 42 -4.09 -1.82 -4.71
N SER A 43 -3.29 -2.29 -5.67
CA SER A 43 -3.82 -2.90 -6.88
C SER A 43 -4.30 -4.32 -6.60
N TYR A 44 -5.30 -4.77 -7.35
CA TYR A 44 -5.75 -6.16 -7.29
C TYR A 44 -4.61 -7.15 -7.56
N GLN A 45 -3.65 -6.78 -8.41
CA GLN A 45 -2.49 -7.62 -8.70
C GLN A 45 -1.55 -7.76 -7.49
N GLN A 46 -1.32 -6.67 -6.75
CA GLN A 46 -0.54 -6.71 -5.50
C GLN A 46 -1.24 -7.60 -4.46
N ILE A 47 -2.55 -7.47 -4.30
CA ILE A 47 -3.34 -8.34 -3.41
C ILE A 47 -3.23 -9.80 -3.85
N LYS A 48 -3.46 -10.08 -5.13
CA LYS A 48 -3.44 -11.43 -5.69
C LYS A 48 -2.07 -12.09 -5.51
N TRP A 49 -1.00 -11.36 -5.75
CA TRP A 49 0.34 -11.89 -5.54
C TRP A 49 0.60 -12.15 -4.05
N TRP A 50 0.30 -11.20 -3.18
CA TRP A 50 0.51 -11.33 -1.74
C TRP A 50 -0.32 -12.45 -1.12
N LYS A 51 -1.65 -12.36 -1.21
CA LYS A 51 -2.60 -13.31 -0.59
C LYS A 51 -2.71 -14.63 -1.36
N GLY A 52 -2.54 -14.61 -2.68
CA GLY A 52 -2.83 -15.74 -3.55
C GLY A 52 -1.61 -16.50 -4.04
N VAL A 53 -0.40 -15.94 -3.98
CA VAL A 53 0.83 -16.59 -4.44
C VAL A 53 1.83 -16.75 -3.31
N LEU A 54 2.28 -15.65 -2.71
CA LEU A 54 3.35 -15.68 -1.72
C LEU A 54 2.95 -16.48 -0.46
N LEU A 55 1.90 -16.05 0.25
CA LEU A 55 1.56 -16.67 1.53
C LEU A 55 1.16 -18.15 1.41
N PRO A 56 0.36 -18.58 0.41
CA PRO A 56 0.08 -19.99 0.21
C PRO A 56 1.33 -20.82 -0.10
N ALA A 57 2.26 -20.28 -0.89
CA ALA A 57 3.50 -20.98 -1.23
C ALA A 57 4.40 -21.15 0.02
N LEU A 58 4.52 -20.11 0.85
CA LEU A 58 5.26 -20.18 2.12
C LEU A 58 4.64 -21.18 3.10
N SER A 59 3.31 -21.15 3.24
CA SER A 59 2.56 -22.09 4.07
C SER A 59 2.77 -23.54 3.61
N LYS A 60 2.75 -23.78 2.30
CA LYS A 60 2.99 -25.11 1.72
C LYS A 60 4.43 -25.60 1.93
N ASP A 61 5.41 -24.71 1.86
CA ASP A 61 6.83 -25.03 2.01
C ASP A 61 7.20 -25.35 3.47
N SER A 62 6.71 -24.56 4.41
CA SER A 62 7.04 -24.67 5.84
C SER A 62 6.10 -25.56 6.66
N GLY A 63 4.85 -25.76 6.21
CA GLY A 63 3.79 -26.40 6.98
C GLY A 63 3.07 -25.48 7.98
N ASP A 64 3.52 -24.23 8.13
CA ASP A 64 2.84 -23.23 8.97
C ASP A 64 1.57 -22.67 8.30
N SER A 65 0.69 -22.05 9.07
CA SER A 65 -0.52 -21.43 8.53
C SER A 65 -0.23 -20.16 7.70
N ILE A 66 -1.15 -19.83 6.81
CA ILE A 66 -1.11 -18.58 6.01
C ILE A 66 -1.12 -17.36 6.93
N GLU A 67 -1.93 -17.40 8.00
CA GLU A 67 -2.07 -16.32 8.98
C GLU A 67 -0.78 -16.09 9.77
N TYR A 68 -0.05 -17.17 10.07
CA TYR A 68 1.26 -17.09 10.71
C TYR A 68 2.24 -16.32 9.81
N TRP A 69 2.37 -16.72 8.54
CA TRP A 69 3.27 -16.04 7.60
C TRP A 69 2.87 -14.60 7.33
N GLU A 70 1.56 -14.33 7.21
CA GLU A 70 1.07 -12.97 7.02
C GLU A 70 1.47 -12.09 8.19
N THR A 71 1.25 -12.56 9.41
CA THR A 71 1.60 -11.83 10.64
C THR A 71 3.10 -11.62 10.74
N LYS A 72 3.89 -12.68 10.52
CA LYS A 72 5.34 -12.66 10.60
C LYS A 72 5.95 -11.65 9.63
N LEU A 73 5.52 -11.65 8.37
CA LEU A 73 6.05 -10.74 7.35
C LEU A 73 5.61 -9.30 7.58
N LYS A 74 4.34 -9.06 7.94
CA LYS A 74 3.84 -7.73 8.28
C LYS A 74 4.65 -7.07 9.39
N LEU A 75 4.84 -7.79 10.50
CA LEU A 75 5.56 -7.28 11.66
C LEU A 75 7.07 -7.16 11.42
N ALA A 76 7.64 -8.02 10.57
CA ALA A 76 9.06 -7.92 10.22
C ALA A 76 9.37 -6.73 9.31
N VAL A 77 8.48 -6.40 8.37
CA VAL A 77 8.76 -5.40 7.33
C VAL A 77 8.22 -4.01 7.71
N MET A 78 7.03 -3.94 8.29
CA MET A 78 6.39 -2.67 8.65
C MET A 78 5.73 -2.76 10.05
N PRO A 79 6.54 -2.88 11.13
CA PRO A 79 6.02 -3.07 12.49
C PRO A 79 5.10 -1.92 12.94
N ASP A 80 5.38 -0.67 12.52
CA ASP A 80 4.59 0.49 12.93
C ASP A 80 3.20 0.51 12.27
N GLU A 81 3.11 0.10 11.01
CA GLU A 81 1.84 0.04 10.27
C GLU A 81 0.95 -1.12 10.74
N PHE A 82 1.59 -2.23 11.13
CA PHE A 82 0.92 -3.47 11.52
C PHE A 82 0.97 -3.78 13.02
N ALA A 83 1.32 -2.79 13.85
CA ALA A 83 1.29 -2.94 15.30
C ALA A 83 -0.10 -3.45 15.75
N PRO A 84 -0.18 -4.48 16.61
CA PRO A 84 -1.45 -4.97 17.12
C PRO A 84 -2.24 -3.86 17.81
N LYS A 85 -3.52 -3.75 17.47
CA LYS A 85 -4.44 -2.78 18.05
C LYS A 85 -5.52 -3.50 18.83
N THR A 86 -5.81 -3.01 20.03
CA THR A 86 -6.96 -3.47 20.80
C THR A 86 -8.21 -2.81 20.26
N VAL A 87 -9.19 -3.63 19.87
CA VAL A 87 -10.51 -3.18 19.43
C VAL A 87 -11.56 -3.80 20.33
N ALA A 88 -12.40 -2.95 20.91
CA ALA A 88 -13.55 -3.37 21.68
C ALA A 88 -14.71 -3.69 20.75
N VAL A 89 -15.24 -4.91 20.84
CA VAL A 89 -16.46 -5.33 20.14
C VAL A 89 -17.46 -5.78 21.21
N GLY A 90 -18.39 -4.88 21.54
CA GLY A 90 -19.30 -5.05 22.67
C GLY A 90 -18.54 -4.98 24.01
N ASN A 91 -18.72 -5.98 24.87
CA ASN A 91 -18.04 -6.08 26.18
C ASN A 91 -16.74 -6.91 26.13
N LYS A 92 -16.21 -7.19 24.94
CA LYS A 92 -14.99 -7.98 24.76
C LYS A 92 -13.94 -7.19 23.99
N GLU A 93 -12.70 -7.31 24.43
CA GLU A 93 -11.54 -6.73 23.77
C GLU A 93 -10.84 -7.79 22.91
N TYR A 94 -10.50 -7.40 21.69
CA TYR A 94 -9.78 -8.24 20.73
C TYR A 94 -8.50 -7.54 20.31
N GLN A 95 -7.40 -8.29 20.21
CA GLN A 95 -6.21 -7.81 19.53
C GLN A 95 -6.32 -8.13 18.05
N ILE A 96 -6.26 -7.09 17.22
CA ILE A 96 -6.28 -7.23 15.77
C ILE A 96 -5.00 -6.67 15.16
N ILE A 97 -4.52 -7.34 14.12
CA ILE A 97 -3.45 -6.82 13.27
C ILE A 97 -4.10 -6.11 12.08
N PRO A 98 -3.72 -4.87 11.76
CA PRO A 98 -4.27 -4.14 10.63
C PRO A 98 -4.21 -4.92 9.29
N SER A 99 -5.23 -4.70 8.46
CA SER A 99 -5.32 -5.29 7.12
C SER A 99 -4.40 -4.55 6.14
N ILE A 100 -3.82 -5.28 5.18
CA ILE A 100 -3.04 -4.69 4.07
C ILE A 100 -3.87 -3.71 3.23
N THR A 101 -5.21 -3.80 3.29
CA THR A 101 -6.13 -2.89 2.58
C THR A 101 -6.07 -1.46 3.07
N SER A 102 -5.47 -1.22 4.24
CA SER A 102 -5.21 0.12 4.77
C SER A 102 -3.97 0.78 4.16
N LEU A 103 -3.12 0.02 3.44
CA LEU A 103 -1.90 0.54 2.86
C LEU A 103 -2.16 1.34 1.57
N SER A 104 -1.27 2.31 1.32
CA SER A 104 -1.10 2.87 -0.01
C SER A 104 -0.41 1.88 -0.93
N LYS A 105 -0.56 2.04 -2.25
CA LYS A 105 0.18 1.24 -3.24
C LYS A 105 1.70 1.28 -3.03
N LYS A 106 2.24 2.44 -2.61
CA LYS A 106 3.67 2.61 -2.29
C LYS A 106 4.06 1.74 -1.10
N ASN A 107 3.32 1.82 0.00
CA ASN A 107 3.58 1.02 1.20
C ASN A 107 3.40 -0.48 0.92
N MET A 108 2.46 -0.86 0.05
CA MET A 108 2.29 -2.24 -0.38
C MET A 108 3.48 -2.76 -1.19
N ASN A 109 4.08 -1.95 -2.06
CA ASN A 109 5.33 -2.33 -2.74
C ASN A 109 6.46 -2.54 -1.74
N GLN A 110 6.61 -1.63 -0.77
CA GLN A 110 7.61 -1.77 0.30
C GLN A 110 7.40 -3.06 1.10
N LEU A 111 6.14 -3.39 1.43
CA LEU A 111 5.79 -4.64 2.09
C LEU A 111 6.20 -5.85 1.25
N ILE A 112 5.90 -5.86 -0.05
CA ILE A 112 6.26 -6.95 -0.97
C ILE A 112 7.79 -7.11 -1.04
N GLU A 113 8.51 -6.03 -1.33
CA GLU A 113 9.96 -6.04 -1.48
C GLU A 113 10.66 -6.48 -0.19
N GLY A 114 10.27 -5.89 0.95
CA GLY A 114 10.81 -6.27 2.25
C GLY A 114 10.49 -7.71 2.63
N SER A 115 9.36 -8.24 2.19
CA SER A 115 8.99 -9.64 2.47
C SER A 115 9.80 -10.62 1.65
N VAL A 116 10.09 -10.31 0.38
CA VAL A 116 11.02 -11.11 -0.43
C VAL A 116 12.41 -11.10 0.21
N ALA A 117 12.91 -9.92 0.58
CA ALA A 117 14.19 -9.81 1.28
C ALA A 117 14.20 -10.63 2.58
N LYS A 118 13.12 -10.56 3.37
CA LYS A 118 13.02 -11.34 4.60
C LYS A 118 12.97 -12.84 4.37
N CYS A 119 12.30 -13.28 3.30
CA CYS A 119 12.28 -14.69 2.90
C CYS A 119 13.70 -15.15 2.53
N HIS A 120 14.48 -14.32 1.81
CA HIS A 120 15.87 -14.64 1.48
C HIS A 120 16.77 -14.73 2.70
N GLU A 121 16.62 -13.84 3.68
CA GLU A 121 17.31 -13.95 4.98
C GLU A 121 16.99 -15.26 5.71
N LEU A 122 15.79 -15.80 5.51
CA LEU A 122 15.34 -17.08 6.07
C LEU A 122 15.76 -18.29 5.21
N GLY A 123 16.54 -18.08 4.15
CA GLY A 123 17.03 -19.13 3.25
C GLY A 123 16.05 -19.50 2.12
N LEU A 124 14.91 -18.82 2.00
CA LEU A 124 13.87 -19.09 1.00
C LEU A 124 14.17 -18.35 -0.32
N LEU A 125 15.28 -18.70 -0.96
CA LEU A 125 15.78 -18.03 -2.18
C LEU A 125 14.87 -18.20 -3.40
N TRP A 126 13.93 -19.16 -3.36
CA TRP A 126 12.96 -19.39 -4.44
C TRP A 126 11.88 -18.30 -4.51
N VAL A 127 11.72 -17.49 -3.46
CA VAL A 127 10.75 -16.40 -3.43
C VAL A 127 11.26 -15.24 -4.28
N THR A 128 10.51 -14.82 -5.30
CA THR A 128 10.90 -13.72 -6.20
C THR A 128 9.86 -12.62 -6.20
N LEU A 129 10.25 -11.41 -6.61
CA LEU A 129 9.30 -10.30 -6.79
C LEU A 129 8.24 -10.66 -7.85
N PRO A 130 7.02 -10.08 -7.75
CA PRO A 130 6.03 -10.21 -8.81
C PRO A 130 6.58 -9.72 -10.15
N ASP A 131 6.40 -10.51 -11.21
CA ASP A 131 6.82 -10.12 -12.55
C ASP A 131 6.22 -8.78 -12.96
N SER A 132 7.05 -7.90 -13.50
CA SER A 132 6.64 -6.60 -14.07
C SER A 132 5.64 -6.75 -15.23
N ASN A 133 5.53 -7.96 -15.80
CA ASN A 133 4.79 -8.29 -17.01
C ASN A 133 3.32 -8.65 -16.82
N LEU A 134 2.76 -8.56 -15.61
CA LEU A 134 1.29 -8.57 -15.44
C LEU A 134 0.63 -7.24 -15.84
N LYS A 135 1.38 -6.30 -16.44
CA LYS A 135 0.90 -5.03 -17.00
C LYS A 135 0.35 -5.13 -18.44
N SER A 136 -0.34 -6.19 -18.84
CA SER A 136 -1.22 -6.13 -20.02
C SER A 136 -2.06 -7.39 -20.13
N THR A 137 -3.18 -7.43 -19.43
CA THR A 137 -4.36 -8.07 -20.00
C THR A 137 -5.40 -7.00 -20.13
N ILE A 138 -5.19 -6.11 -21.10
CA ILE A 138 -6.28 -5.41 -21.76
C ILE A 138 -7.15 -6.54 -22.30
N ARG A 139 -8.28 -6.80 -21.65
CA ARG A 139 -9.33 -7.65 -22.24
C ARG A 139 -9.88 -6.86 -23.42
N SER A 140 -9.37 -7.14 -24.61
CA SER A 140 -10.09 -6.90 -25.84
C SER A 140 -11.16 -7.98 -25.97
N VAL A 141 -12.38 -7.69 -25.51
CA VAL A 141 -13.63 -8.21 -26.07
C VAL A 141 -14.66 -7.09 -26.00
#